data_AF-A0A2M7AAY4-F1
#
_entry.id   AF-A0A2M7AAY4-F1
#
_cell.length_a   1.000
_cell.length_b   1.000
_cell.length_c   1.000
_cell.angle_alpha   90.00
_cell.angle_beta   90.00
_cell.angle_gamma   90.00
#
_symmetry.space_group_name_H-M   'P 1'
#
loop_
_entity.id
_entity.type
_entity.pdbx_description
1 polymer ?
#
loop_
_entity_poly.entity_id
_entity_poly.type
_entity_poly.pdbx_seq_one_letter_code
_entity_poly.pdbx_strand_id
1 'polypeptide(L)'
;MRVEWSATVWADIYYNALNGRTDDALMAENHRVFGMDNLREWHCHPLGDATSHVPCEAPEIDDALRDMARIIEIHYSGTSDGEET
;
A
#
# COMPACT_ATOMS: atom_id res chain seq x y z
N MET A 1 1.86 -10.53 4.72
CA MET A 1 3.20 -10.50 4.11
C MET A 1 3.66 -9.06 4.08
N ARG A 2 4.91 -8.79 4.43
CA ARG A 2 5.50 -7.45 4.27
C ARG A 2 6.54 -7.50 3.15
N VAL A 3 6.56 -6.49 2.30
CA VAL A 3 7.59 -6.28 1.27
C VAL A 3 8.23 -4.92 1.51
N GLU A 4 9.53 -4.89 1.80
CA GLU A 4 10.26 -3.67 2.14
C GLU A 4 11.10 -3.21 0.94
N TRP A 5 10.98 -1.95 0.57
CA TRP A 5 11.83 -1.31 -0.44
C TRP A 5 12.98 -0.53 0.22
N SER A 6 12.72 0.11 1.35
CA SER A 6 13.70 0.80 2.19
C SER A 6 13.27 0.75 3.65
N ALA A 7 14.10 1.27 4.56
CA ALA A 7 13.76 1.39 5.98
C ALA A 7 12.50 2.25 6.23
N THR A 8 12.12 3.10 5.29
CA THR A 8 10.99 4.02 5.42
C THR A 8 9.85 3.73 4.45
N VAL A 9 9.99 2.77 3.52
CA VAL A 9 8.97 2.46 2.49
C VAL A 9 8.76 0.95 2.40
N TRP A 10 7.51 0.52 2.65
CA TRP A 10 7.13 -0.89 2.60
C TRP A 10 5.65 -1.07 2.28
N ALA A 11 5.28 -2.26 1.81
CA ALA A 11 3.89 -2.67 1.64
C ALA A 11 3.55 -3.80 2.64
N ASP A 12 2.40 -3.67 3.30
CA ASP A 12 1.77 -4.74 4.08
C ASP A 12 0.61 -5.32 3.27
N ILE A 13 0.65 -6.62 3.00
CA ILE A 13 -0.35 -7.36 2.23
C ILE A 13 -0.98 -8.40 3.16
N TYR A 14 -2.29 -8.36 3.34
CA TYR A 14 -3.00 -9.23 4.26
C TYR A 14 -4.21 -9.89 3.60
N TYR A 15 -4.36 -11.19 3.85
CA TYR A 15 -5.54 -11.96 3.46
C TYR A 15 -5.99 -12.87 4.59
N ASN A 16 -7.29 -12.85 4.88
CA ASN A 16 -7.96 -13.75 5.80
C ASN A 16 -8.86 -14.72 5.03
N ALA A 17 -8.43 -15.97 4.92
CA ALA A 17 -9.17 -17.01 4.21
C ALA A 17 -10.53 -17.37 4.84
N LEU A 18 -10.76 -17.08 6.13
CA LEU A 18 -12.02 -17.45 6.80
C LEU A 18 -13.19 -16.55 6.40
N ASN A 19 -12.92 -15.28 6.14
CA ASN A 19 -13.95 -14.29 5.82
C ASN A 19 -13.68 -13.50 4.53
N GLY A 20 -12.61 -13.83 3.81
CA GLY A 20 -12.21 -13.15 2.58
C GLY A 20 -11.70 -11.72 2.80
N ARG A 21 -11.34 -11.34 4.04
CA ARG A 21 -10.82 -9.98 4.30
C ARG A 21 -9.46 -9.80 3.63
N THR A 22 -9.34 -8.78 2.79
CA THR A 22 -8.09 -8.30 2.20
C THR A 22 -7.80 -6.90 2.75
N ASP A 23 -6.54 -6.63 3.04
CA ASP A 23 -6.05 -5.33 3.53
C ASP A 23 -4.62 -5.14 3.03
N ASP A 24 -4.49 -4.36 1.97
CA ASP A 24 -3.23 -4.06 1.31
C ASP A 24 -2.90 -2.58 1.54
N ALA A 25 -1.76 -2.29 2.14
CA ALA A 25 -1.37 -0.94 2.51
C ALA A 25 0.08 -0.65 2.08
N LEU A 26 0.27 0.43 1.33
CA LEU A 26 1.58 1.00 1.06
C LEU A 26 1.87 2.08 2.11
N MET A 27 3.02 1.94 2.75
CA MET A 27 3.47 2.76 3.85
C MET A 27 4.73 3.53 3.44
N ALA A 28 4.79 4.80 3.83
CA ALA A 28 5.98 5.64 3.74
C ALA A 28 6.13 6.46 5.03
N GLU A 29 7.33 6.52 5.60
CA GLU A 29 7.64 7.27 6.83
C GLU A 29 6.70 6.95 8.01
N ASN A 30 6.29 5.68 8.16
CA ASN A 30 5.29 5.22 9.15
C ASN A 30 3.85 5.70 8.95
N HIS A 31 3.53 6.26 7.79
CA HIS A 31 2.18 6.66 7.41
C HIS A 31 1.69 5.85 6.21
N ARG A 32 0.38 5.52 6.20
CA ARG A 32 -0.25 4.95 5.02
C ARG A 32 -0.31 6.03 3.96
N VAL A 33 0.23 5.73 2.78
CA VAL A 33 0.17 6.64 1.62
C VAL A 33 -0.78 6.14 0.55
N PHE A 34 -1.04 4.84 0.52
CA PHE A 34 -2.03 4.23 -0.37
C PHE A 34 -2.51 2.90 0.23
N GLY A 35 -3.69 2.45 -0.15
CA GLY A 35 -4.13 1.10 0.20
C GLY A 35 -5.48 0.73 -0.39
N MET A 36 -5.80 -0.56 -0.32
CA MET A 36 -7.09 -1.11 -0.70
C MET A 36 -7.51 -2.14 0.35
N ASP A 37 -8.73 -2.05 0.84
CA ASP A 37 -9.25 -3.04 1.78
C ASP A 37 -10.77 -3.23 1.63
N ASN A 38 -11.26 -4.31 2.21
CA ASN A 38 -12.67 -4.70 2.16
C ASN A 38 -13.30 -4.89 3.55
N LEU A 39 -12.83 -4.16 4.57
CA LEU A 39 -13.36 -4.31 5.94
C LEU A 39 -14.89 -4.12 6.03
N ARG A 40 -15.49 -3.35 5.11
CA ARG A 40 -16.95 -3.21 4.96
C ARG A 40 -17.38 -3.48 3.52
N GLU A 41 -16.86 -2.67 2.62
CA GLU A 41 -16.97 -2.77 1.17
C GLU A 41 -15.60 -2.48 0.57
N TRP A 42 -15.39 -2.84 -0.69
CA TRP A 42 -14.15 -2.53 -1.38
C TRP A 42 -14.00 -1.01 -1.53
N HIS A 43 -12.88 -0.50 -1.05
CA HIS A 43 -12.53 0.90 -1.20
C HIS A 43 -11.01 1.07 -1.28
N CYS A 44 -10.64 2.18 -1.92
CA CYS A 44 -9.27 2.63 -2.06
C CYS A 44 -9.01 3.82 -1.13
N HIS A 45 -7.83 3.81 -0.50
CA HIS A 45 -7.20 4.93 0.20
C HIS A 45 -6.21 5.54 -0.81
N PRO A 46 -6.58 6.61 -1.53
CA PRO A 46 -5.79 7.11 -2.66
C PRO A 46 -4.49 7.78 -2.22
N LEU A 47 -3.51 7.79 -3.13
CA LEU A 47 -2.28 8.55 -2.94
C LEU A 47 -2.58 10.03 -2.73
N GLY A 48 -1.96 10.62 -1.71
CA GLY A 48 -2.13 12.03 -1.34
C GLY A 48 -3.31 12.30 -0.41
N ASP A 49 -4.24 11.35 -0.24
CA ASP A 49 -5.30 11.40 0.76
C ASP A 49 -5.69 9.99 1.23
N ALA A 50 -4.77 9.36 1.97
CA ALA A 50 -4.96 8.01 2.49
C ALA A 50 -6.03 7.91 3.60
N THR A 51 -6.70 9.01 3.93
CA THR A 51 -7.83 9.03 4.88
C THR A 51 -9.19 8.95 4.18
N SER A 52 -9.23 9.29 2.90
CA SER A 52 -10.40 9.13 2.07
C SER A 52 -10.68 7.67 1.77
N HIS A 53 -11.97 7.31 1.78
CA HIS A 53 -12.44 5.98 1.43
C HIS A 53 -13.21 6.11 0.11
N VAL A 54 -12.54 5.82 -1.00
CA VAL A 54 -13.14 5.91 -2.33
C VAL A 54 -13.68 4.53 -2.72
N PRO A 55 -15.00 4.34 -2.86
CA PRO A 55 -15.56 3.05 -3.25
C PRO A 55 -14.97 2.57 -4.58
N CYS A 56 -14.65 1.28 -4.65
CA CYS A 56 -14.14 0.66 -5.87
C CYS A 56 -14.71 -0.75 -6.05
N GLU A 57 -14.52 -1.32 -7.24
CA GLU A 57 -14.72 -2.74 -7.45
C GLU A 57 -13.62 -3.55 -6.74
N ALA A 58 -13.86 -4.84 -6.53
CA ALA A 58 -12.84 -5.74 -6.00
C ALA A 58 -11.64 -5.76 -6.96
N PRO A 59 -10.44 -5.33 -6.53
CA PRO A 59 -9.26 -5.39 -7.36
C PRO A 59 -8.78 -6.84 -7.47
N GLU A 60 -8.23 -7.20 -8.62
CA GLU A 60 -7.33 -8.34 -8.68
C GLU A 60 -6.04 -7.99 -7.94
N ILE A 61 -5.45 -8.96 -7.24
CA ILE A 61 -4.24 -8.71 -6.43
C ILE A 61 -3.09 -8.13 -7.26
N ASP A 62 -2.96 -8.58 -8.51
CA ASP A 62 -1.93 -8.10 -9.43
C ASP A 62 -2.09 -6.61 -9.76
N ASP A 63 -3.33 -6.09 -9.82
CA ASP A 63 -3.59 -4.69 -10.12
C ASP A 63 -3.23 -3.81 -8.91
N ALA A 64 -3.61 -4.23 -7.70
CA ALA A 64 -3.23 -3.54 -6.48
C ALA A 64 -1.69 -3.46 -6.33
N LEU A 65 -0.99 -4.55 -6.59
CA LEU A 65 0.48 -4.60 -6.55
C LEU A 65 1.12 -3.72 -7.63
N ARG A 66 0.56 -3.66 -8.84
CA ARG A 66 1.04 -2.78 -9.91
C ARG A 66 0.88 -1.31 -9.55
N ASP A 67 -0.23 -0.93 -8.94
CA ASP A 67 -0.45 0.45 -8.52
C ASP A 67 0.52 0.83 -7.39
N MET A 68 0.75 -0.05 -6.42
CA MET A 68 1.79 0.17 -5.39
C MET A 68 3.18 0.33 -6.01
N ALA A 69 3.56 -0.55 -6.95
CA ALA A 69 4.85 -0.49 -7.62
C ALA A 69 5.04 0.82 -8.39
N ARG A 70 4.00 1.30 -9.10
CA ARG A 70 4.02 2.60 -9.80
C ARG A 70 4.21 3.76 -8.83
N ILE A 71 3.50 3.75 -7.69
CA ILE A 71 3.63 4.79 -6.68
C ILE A 71 5.07 4.82 -6.14
N ILE A 72 5.65 3.66 -5.85
CA ILE A 72 7.04 3.55 -5.41
C ILE A 72 7.99 4.10 -6.47
N GLU A 73 7.84 3.70 -7.73
CA GLU A 73 8.69 4.16 -8.83
C GLU A 73 8.63 5.67 -9.04
N ILE A 74 7.45 6.29 -8.94
CA ILE A 74 7.27 7.72 -9.20
C ILE A 74 7.68 8.58 -8.00
N HIS A 75 7.39 8.14 -6.78
CA HIS A 75 7.47 8.99 -5.58
C HIS A 75 8.57 8.60 -4.60
N TYR A 76 9.10 7.38 -4.68
CA TYR A 76 10.00 6.81 -3.66
C TYR A 76 11.22 6.10 -4.26
N SER A 77 11.53 6.32 -5.54
CA SER A 77 12.68 5.72 -6.25
C SER A 77 14.04 6.37 -5.96
N GLY A 78 14.14 7.17 -4.89
CA GLY A 78 15.41 7.69 -4.38
C GLY A 78 16.07 6.70 -3.43
N THR A 79 17.19 6.13 -3.83
CA THR A 79 18.04 5.30 -2.96
C THR A 79 18.52 6.07 -1.74
N SER A 80 18.46 5.39 -0.61
CA SER A 80 19.23 5.64 0.60
C SER A 80 20.72 5.83 0.33
N ASP A 81 21.27 6.96 0.78
CA ASP A 81 22.56 7.02 1.47
C ASP A 81 22.18 7.59 2.86
N GLY A 82 22.35 6.89 3.97
CA GLY A 82 23.59 6.25 4.36
C GLY A 82 24.56 7.30 4.93
N GLU A 83 24.13 8.17 5.85
CA GLU A 83 25.04 8.98 6.66
C GLU A 83 24.88 8.57 8.13
N GLU A 84 25.74 7.65 8.56
CA GLU A 84 26.10 7.50 9.97
C GLU A 84 26.90 8.75 10.39
N THR A 85 26.49 9.40 11.47
CA THR A 85 27.34 10.33 12.26
C THR A 85 27.32 9.93 13.71
#